data_AF-V4HJY2-F1
#
_entry.id   AF-V4HJY2-F1
#
_cell.length_a   1.000
_cell.length_b   1.000
_cell.length_c   1.000
_cell.angle_alpha   90.00
_cell.angle_beta   90.00
_cell.angle_gamma   90.00
#
_symmetry.space_group_name_H-M   'P 1'
#
loop_
_entity.id
_entity.type
_entity.pdbx_description
1 polymer ?
#
loop_
_entity_poly.entity_id
_entity_poly.type
_entity_poly.pdbx_seq_one_letter_code
_entity_poly.pdbx_strand_id
1 'polypeptide(L)'
;MAFEKVQKTGQGGSTNEPLVSLRKSGGIGINSAATEEYLSDVEFVHIYYDEDNRKIGIKPVDEADGNTYKVNMTESSAGITPSSFMKRHGLVPDVTTRYEVEWDDDEGMLVADLTAEAGTYGSADDDTEEGDGDADGDAAETGASEE
;
A
#
# COMPACT_ATOMS: atom_id res chain seq x y z
N MET A 1 -30.24 -24.69 -27.13
CA MET A 1 -29.80 -23.87 -25.99
C MET A 1 -28.32 -24.12 -25.83
N ALA A 2 -27.48 -23.15 -26.21
CA ALA A 2 -26.03 -23.28 -26.13
C ALA A 2 -25.60 -22.67 -24.80
N PHE A 3 -25.11 -23.48 -23.88
CA PHE A 3 -24.52 -23.00 -22.64
C PHE A 3 -23.09 -22.56 -22.94
N GLU A 4 -22.80 -21.29 -22.70
CA GLU A 4 -21.46 -20.72 -22.77
C GLU A 4 -20.66 -21.23 -21.57
N LYS A 5 -19.46 -21.77 -21.85
CA LYS A 5 -18.53 -22.21 -20.81
C LYS A 5 -18.02 -20.96 -20.10
N VAL A 6 -18.55 -20.68 -18.92
CA VAL A 6 -17.99 -19.66 -18.03
C VAL A 6 -16.57 -20.11 -17.68
N GLN A 7 -15.58 -19.43 -18.23
CA GLN A 7 -14.23 -19.52 -17.70
C GLN A 7 -14.28 -18.91 -16.30
N LYS A 8 -13.93 -19.73 -15.31
CA LYS A 8 -13.57 -19.26 -13.98
C LYS A 8 -12.40 -18.29 -14.17
N THR A 9 -12.66 -16.98 -14.29
CA THR A 9 -11.62 -15.99 -14.06
C THR A 9 -11.32 -16.06 -12.57
N GLY A 10 -10.09 -16.40 -12.22
CA GLY A 10 -9.74 -16.86 -10.89
C GLY A 10 -9.39 -18.35 -10.90
N GLN A 11 -8.21 -18.66 -11.43
CA GLN A 11 -7.24 -19.61 -10.86
C GLN A 11 -6.07 -19.79 -11.85
N GLY A 12 -4.93 -19.14 -11.56
CA GLY A 12 -3.62 -19.53 -12.09
C GLY A 12 -2.98 -18.60 -13.12
N GLY A 13 -2.71 -17.34 -12.75
CA GLY A 13 -1.60 -16.57 -13.33
C GLY A 13 -0.36 -16.82 -12.49
N SER A 14 0.81 -16.95 -13.11
CA SER A 14 2.08 -17.14 -12.40
C SER A 14 2.27 -16.08 -11.31
N THR A 15 3.03 -16.38 -10.26
CA THR A 15 3.34 -15.51 -9.11
C THR A 15 4.10 -14.21 -9.45
N ASN A 16 3.88 -13.60 -10.61
CA ASN A 16 4.72 -12.54 -11.17
C ASN A 16 3.96 -11.43 -11.91
N GLU A 17 2.63 -11.32 -11.75
CA GLU A 17 1.94 -10.11 -12.23
C GLU A 17 2.19 -8.93 -11.28
N PRO A 18 2.55 -7.74 -11.78
CA PRO A 18 2.78 -6.56 -10.96
C PRO A 18 1.44 -6.09 -10.35
N LEU A 19 1.43 -5.90 -9.03
CA LEU A 19 0.22 -5.60 -8.25
C LEU A 19 0.49 -4.53 -7.21
N VAL A 20 -0.52 -3.67 -6.99
CA VAL A 20 -0.53 -2.68 -5.93
C VAL A 20 -1.70 -2.91 -4.98
N SER A 21 -1.45 -2.81 -3.68
CA SER A 21 -2.43 -2.98 -2.61
C SER A 21 -2.63 -1.67 -1.86
N LEU A 22 -3.85 -1.13 -1.89
CA LEU A 22 -4.25 -0.02 -1.03
C LEU A 22 -4.72 -0.58 0.31
N ARG A 23 -4.07 -0.19 1.40
CA ARG A 23 -4.33 -0.67 2.76
C ARG A 23 -5.30 0.24 3.51
N LYS A 24 -6.10 -0.32 4.42
CA LYS A 24 -7.02 0.44 5.31
C LYS A 24 -6.32 1.53 6.13
N SER A 25 -5.03 1.37 6.41
CA SER A 25 -4.21 2.37 7.10
C SER A 25 -3.85 3.60 6.24
N GLY A 26 -4.18 3.60 4.95
CA GLY A 26 -3.73 4.62 4.00
C GLY A 26 -2.28 4.42 3.55
N GLY A 27 -1.81 3.17 3.55
CA GLY A 27 -0.54 2.77 2.95
C GLY A 27 -0.75 2.09 1.60
N ILE A 28 0.28 2.14 0.75
CA ILE A 28 0.34 1.47 -0.55
C ILE A 28 1.41 0.39 -0.47
N GLY A 29 1.04 -0.87 -0.74
CA GLY A 29 1.97 -1.98 -0.86
C GLY A 29 2.17 -2.36 -2.32
N ILE A 30 3.39 -2.65 -2.72
CA ILE A 30 3.79 -3.05 -4.06
C ILE A 30 4.39 -4.45 -3.95
N ASN A 31 3.94 -5.37 -4.80
CA ASN A 31 4.43 -6.75 -4.74
C ASN A 31 5.87 -6.88 -5.28
N SER A 32 6.47 -8.06 -5.09
CA SER A 32 7.84 -8.36 -5.53
C SER A 32 8.02 -8.11 -7.02
N ALA A 33 7.09 -8.61 -7.85
CA ALA A 33 7.16 -8.47 -9.31
C ALA A 33 7.28 -7.00 -9.75
N ALA A 34 6.37 -6.13 -9.30
CA ALA A 34 6.44 -4.71 -9.62
C ALA A 34 7.66 -4.01 -9.01
N THR A 35 8.09 -4.47 -7.82
CA THR A 35 9.23 -3.87 -7.12
C THR A 35 10.54 -4.19 -7.84
N GLU A 36 10.77 -5.46 -8.17
CA GLU A 36 11.99 -5.94 -8.82
C GLU A 36 12.11 -5.40 -10.25
N GLU A 37 10.99 -5.32 -10.97
CA GLU A 37 10.96 -4.89 -12.37
C GLU A 37 11.07 -3.38 -12.53
N TYR A 38 10.42 -2.59 -11.66
CA TYR A 38 10.28 -1.14 -11.87
C TYR A 38 10.85 -0.25 -10.76
N LEU A 39 11.09 -0.79 -9.56
CA LEU A 39 11.46 0.01 -8.38
C LEU A 39 12.73 -0.47 -7.69
N SER A 40 13.51 -1.37 -8.29
CA SER A 40 14.58 -2.16 -7.63
C SER A 40 15.73 -1.33 -7.04
N ASP A 41 15.88 -0.06 -7.42
CA ASP A 41 16.88 0.87 -6.90
C ASP A 41 16.28 2.25 -6.55
N VAL A 42 14.97 2.30 -6.24
CA VAL A 42 14.24 3.56 -6.07
C VAL A 42 14.05 3.89 -4.60
N GLU A 43 14.60 5.02 -4.16
CA GLU A 43 14.43 5.51 -2.78
C GLU A 43 13.19 6.39 -2.60
N PHE A 44 12.78 7.12 -3.64
CA PHE A 44 11.72 8.12 -3.59
C PHE A 44 10.77 8.00 -4.78
N VAL A 45 9.49 8.31 -4.55
CA VAL A 45 8.46 8.33 -5.59
C VAL A 45 7.56 9.55 -5.48
N HIS A 46 7.06 10.01 -6.62
CA HIS A 46 5.90 10.88 -6.71
C HIS A 46 4.63 10.07 -6.90
N ILE A 47 3.56 10.52 -6.25
CA ILE A 47 2.24 9.90 -6.38
C ILE A 47 1.32 10.91 -7.05
N TYR A 48 0.66 10.44 -8.10
CA TYR A 48 -0.34 11.16 -8.87
C TYR A 48 -1.69 10.47 -8.68
N TYR A 49 -2.76 11.27 -8.63
CA TYR A 49 -4.12 10.75 -8.63
C TYR A 49 -4.91 11.46 -9.72
N ASP A 50 -5.47 10.66 -10.61
CA ASP A 50 -6.42 11.08 -11.62
C ASP A 50 -7.82 10.80 -11.10
N GLU A 51 -8.55 11.86 -10.72
CA GLU A 51 -9.91 11.77 -10.20
C GLU A 51 -10.93 11.43 -11.30
N ASP A 52 -10.69 11.88 -12.53
CA ASP A 52 -11.58 11.68 -13.68
C ASP A 52 -11.60 10.20 -14.08
N ASN A 53 -10.43 9.56 -14.13
CA ASN A 53 -10.27 8.16 -14.52
C ASN A 53 -10.17 7.20 -13.33
N ARG A 54 -10.14 7.72 -12.10
CA ARG A 54 -9.91 6.95 -10.86
C ARG A 54 -8.63 6.10 -10.95
N LYS A 55 -7.51 6.72 -11.31
CA LYS A 55 -6.21 6.05 -11.43
C LYS A 55 -5.18 6.64 -10.48
N ILE A 56 -4.25 5.82 -10.00
CA ILE A 56 -3.10 6.27 -9.21
C ILE A 56 -1.83 6.02 -10.01
N GLY A 57 -1.02 7.07 -10.21
CA GLY A 57 0.31 7.00 -10.78
C GLY A 57 1.38 6.98 -9.69
N ILE A 58 2.37 6.10 -9.79
CA ILE A 58 3.54 6.03 -8.91
C ILE A 58 4.78 6.18 -9.78
N LYS A 59 5.41 7.34 -9.71
CA LYS A 59 6.58 7.68 -10.51
C LYS A 59 7.85 7.62 -9.67
N PRO A 60 8.84 6.78 -10.00
CA PRO A 60 10.14 6.80 -9.35
C PRO A 60 10.87 8.12 -9.63
N VAL A 61 11.57 8.63 -8.61
CA VAL A 61 12.40 9.83 -8.71
C VAL A 61 13.72 9.63 -7.96
N ASP A 62 14.81 10.17 -8.51
CA ASP A 62 16.13 10.07 -7.89
C ASP A 62 16.33 11.05 -6.73
N GLU A 63 15.68 12.22 -6.78
CA GLU A 63 15.84 13.28 -5.78
C GLU A 63 14.58 13.47 -4.95
N ALA A 64 14.75 13.64 -3.64
CA ALA A 64 13.67 13.88 -2.71
C ALA A 64 13.24 15.36 -2.74
N ASP A 65 12.08 15.65 -3.28
CA ASP A 65 11.41 16.95 -3.19
C ASP A 65 10.39 17.00 -2.04
N GLY A 66 9.86 18.19 -1.75
CA GLY A 66 8.83 18.39 -0.70
C GLY A 66 7.52 17.62 -0.90
N ASN A 67 7.32 17.00 -2.06
CA ASN A 67 6.15 16.19 -2.43
C ASN A 67 6.51 14.73 -2.75
N THR A 68 7.73 14.29 -2.40
CA THR A 68 8.14 12.89 -2.55
C THR A 68 7.74 12.03 -1.37
N TYR A 69 7.50 10.75 -1.65
CA TYR A 69 7.30 9.73 -0.65
C TYR A 69 8.48 8.77 -0.66
N LYS A 70 9.00 8.48 0.54
CA LYS A 70 10.04 7.47 0.71
C LYS A 70 9.47 6.07 0.45
N VAL A 71 10.17 5.31 -0.38
CA VAL A 71 9.88 3.89 -0.60
C VAL A 71 10.56 3.08 0.50
N ASN A 72 9.78 2.26 1.21
CA ASN A 72 10.30 1.29 2.17
C ASN A 72 10.41 -0.05 1.45
N MET A 73 11.58 -0.32 0.90
CA MET A 73 11.87 -1.59 0.21
C MET A 73 12.22 -2.67 1.23
N THR A 74 11.69 -3.87 1.02
CA THR A 74 12.05 -5.10 1.73
C THR A 74 12.57 -6.13 0.72
N GLU A 75 13.08 -7.25 1.19
CA GLU A 75 13.62 -8.34 0.35
C GLU A 75 12.65 -8.88 -0.70
N SER A 76 11.35 -8.60 -0.58
CA SER A 76 10.33 -9.13 -1.50
C SER A 76 9.16 -8.17 -1.75
N SER A 77 9.23 -6.91 -1.34
CA SER A 77 8.12 -5.96 -1.59
C SER A 77 8.54 -4.53 -1.33
N ALA A 78 7.84 -3.57 -1.90
CA ALA A 78 7.96 -2.17 -1.52
C ALA A 78 6.69 -1.66 -0.83
N GLY A 79 6.86 -0.73 0.10
CA GLY A 79 5.76 -0.07 0.80
C GLY A 79 5.94 1.44 0.83
N ILE A 80 4.88 2.16 0.52
CA ILE A 80 4.83 3.62 0.56
C ILE A 80 3.69 4.03 1.49
N THR A 81 3.90 5.06 2.31
CA THR A 81 2.87 5.50 3.28
C THR A 81 2.40 6.93 2.97
N PRO A 82 1.61 7.15 1.91
CA PRO A 82 1.07 8.46 1.57
C PRO A 82 -0.26 8.72 2.28
N SER A 83 -0.33 8.43 3.58
CA SER A 83 -1.59 8.38 4.34
C SER A 83 -2.36 9.70 4.29
N SER A 84 -1.68 10.84 4.38
CA SER A 84 -2.32 12.16 4.26
C SER A 84 -2.91 12.42 2.88
N PHE A 85 -2.28 11.93 1.82
CA PHE A 85 -2.77 12.06 0.44
C PHE A 85 -3.99 11.18 0.21
N MET A 86 -3.92 9.91 0.62
CA MET A 86 -5.04 8.98 0.46
C MET A 86 -6.27 9.45 1.24
N LYS A 87 -6.09 9.93 2.48
CA LYS A 87 -7.20 10.50 3.28
C LYS A 87 -7.79 11.75 2.64
N ARG A 88 -6.95 12.65 2.11
CA ARG A 88 -7.41 13.88 1.45
C ARG A 88 -8.28 13.61 0.23
N HIS A 89 -7.95 12.59 -0.55
CA HIS A 89 -8.65 12.23 -1.79
C HIS A 89 -9.68 11.10 -1.61
N GLY A 90 -9.91 10.60 -0.39
CA GLY A 90 -10.88 9.53 -0.14
C GLY A 90 -10.49 8.17 -0.73
N LEU A 91 -9.19 7.91 -0.89
CA LEU A 91 -8.64 6.70 -1.50
C LEU A 91 -8.33 5.58 -0.49
N VAL A 92 -8.69 5.77 0.77
CA VAL A 92 -8.50 4.77 1.82
C VAL A 92 -9.66 3.78 1.75
N PRO A 93 -9.44 2.52 1.36
CA PRO A 93 -10.51 1.55 1.27
C PRO A 93 -10.87 1.00 2.67
N ASP A 94 -12.13 0.60 2.88
CA ASP A 94 -12.56 -0.08 4.11
C ASP A 94 -11.84 -1.41 4.35
N VAL A 95 -11.49 -2.10 3.25
CA VAL A 95 -10.75 -3.37 3.24
C VAL A 95 -9.53 -3.23 2.34
N THR A 96 -8.41 -3.85 2.72
CA THR A 96 -7.21 -3.83 1.89
C THR A 96 -7.51 -4.41 0.51
N THR A 97 -7.43 -3.57 -0.52
CA THR A 97 -7.84 -3.90 -1.89
C THR A 97 -6.64 -3.86 -2.80
N ARG A 98 -6.52 -4.87 -3.66
CA ARG A 98 -5.45 -5.02 -4.64
C ARG A 98 -5.97 -4.65 -6.01
N TYR A 99 -5.11 -3.98 -6.76
CA TYR A 99 -5.36 -3.50 -8.10
C TYR A 99 -4.22 -3.96 -9.01
N GLU A 100 -4.58 -4.28 -10.24
CA GLU A 100 -3.63 -4.52 -11.30
C GLU A 100 -2.94 -3.21 -11.64
N VAL A 101 -1.63 -3.28 -11.89
CA VAL A 101 -0.87 -2.12 -12.32
C VAL A 101 -0.18 -2.39 -13.63
N GLU A 102 -0.11 -1.36 -14.45
CA GLU A 102 0.61 -1.38 -15.71
C GLU A 102 1.72 -0.33 -15.63
N TRP A 103 2.85 -0.66 -16.25
CA TRP A 103 3.92 0.31 -16.43
C TRP A 103 3.59 1.17 -17.64
N ASP A 104 3.58 2.48 -17.43
CA ASP A 104 3.46 3.46 -18.50
C ASP A 104 4.87 3.86 -18.94
N ASP A 105 5.32 3.33 -20.08
CA ASP A 105 6.63 3.62 -20.66
C ASP A 105 6.76 5.07 -21.16
N ASP A 106 5.64 5.71 -21.53
CA ASP A 106 5.62 7.09 -22.02
C ASP A 106 5.87 8.09 -20.88
N GLU A 107 5.26 7.85 -19.72
CA GLU A 107 5.37 8.71 -18.54
C GLU A 107 6.40 8.23 -17.50
N GLY A 108 6.86 6.99 -17.64
CA GLY A 108 7.83 6.33 -16.76
C GLY A 108 7.28 6.13 -15.35
N MET A 109 6.04 5.63 -15.24
CA MET A 109 5.37 5.46 -13.95
C MET A 109 4.46 4.24 -13.92
N LEU A 110 4.24 3.69 -12.72
CA LEU A 110 3.26 2.64 -12.49
C LEU A 110 1.86 3.25 -12.40
N VAL A 111 0.94 2.79 -13.22
CA VAL A 111 -0.45 3.24 -13.23
C VAL A 111 -1.34 2.12 -12.70
N ALA A 112 -2.03 2.39 -11.58
CA ALA A 112 -3.01 1.51 -10.98
C ALA A 112 -4.43 1.99 -11.31
N ASP A 113 -5.24 1.12 -11.92
CA ASP A 113 -6.65 1.41 -12.17
C ASP A 113 -7.51 1.02 -10.97
N LEU A 114 -8.10 2.00 -10.29
CA LEU A 114 -8.92 1.76 -9.11
C LEU A 114 -10.34 1.28 -9.43
N THR A 115 -10.68 1.15 -10.72
CA THR A 115 -11.94 0.56 -11.17
C THR A 115 -11.82 -0.95 -11.43
N ALA A 116 -10.58 -1.45 -11.57
CA ALA A 116 -10.27 -2.85 -11.82
C ALA A 116 -9.67 -3.53 -10.58
N GLU A 117 -10.53 -4.00 -9.68
CA GLU A 117 -10.11 -4.73 -8.48
C GLU A 117 -9.61 -6.16 -8.81
N ALA A 118 -8.33 -6.43 -8.51
CA ALA A 118 -7.72 -7.75 -8.67
C ALA A 118 -8.15 -8.71 -7.53
N GLY A 119 -8.50 -8.15 -6.38
CA GLY A 119 -9.00 -8.87 -5.22
C GLY A 119 -8.82 -8.11 -3.90
N THR A 120 -9.49 -8.56 -2.85
CA THR A 120 -9.41 -7.96 -1.51
C THR A 120 -8.80 -8.94 -0.52
N TYR A 121 -8.15 -8.42 0.52
CA TYR A 121 -7.58 -9.22 1.60
C TYR A 121 -7.95 -8.63 2.96
N GLY A 122 -8.55 -9.46 3.83
CA GLY A 122 -9.03 -9.09 5.16
C GLY A 122 -10.55 -8.94 5.22
N SER A 123 -11.18 -9.46 6.27
CA SER A 123 -12.56 -9.14 6.61
C SER A 123 -12.62 -7.71 7.18
N ALA A 124 -13.79 -7.04 7.12
CA ALA A 124 -13.97 -5.68 7.63
C ALA A 124 -13.70 -5.54 9.16
N ASP A 125 -13.60 -6.66 9.86
CA ASP A 125 -13.43 -6.79 11.30
C ASP A 125 -11.97 -7.07 11.70
N ASP A 126 -11.06 -6.12 11.49
CA ASP A 126 -9.84 -6.04 12.31
C ASP A 126 -9.67 -4.58 12.72
N ASP A 127 -10.39 -4.27 13.78
CA ASP A 127 -10.19 -3.12 14.65
C ASP A 127 -8.92 -3.43 15.45
N THR A 128 -7.74 -3.07 14.92
CA THR A 128 -6.54 -3.06 15.74
C THR A 128 -6.67 -1.86 16.69
N GLU A 129 -7.29 -2.16 17.83
CA GLU A 129 -7.34 -1.40 19.06
C GLU A 129 -6.00 -0.66 19.26
N GLU A 130 -6.05 0.67 19.11
CA GLU A 130 -5.00 1.57 19.57
C GLU A 130 -4.86 1.34 21.09
N GLY A 131 -3.82 0.62 21.48
CA GLY A 131 -3.41 0.50 22.87
C GLY A 131 -2.85 1.83 23.37
N ASP A 132 -3.76 2.77 23.64
CA ASP A 132 -3.57 3.87 24.58
C ASP A 132 -3.12 3.27 25.93
N GLY A 133 -1.82 3.34 26.18
CA GLY A 133 -1.21 3.07 27.48
C GLY A 133 -0.67 4.35 28.09
N ASP A 134 -1.53 5.36 28.21
CA ASP A 134 -1.27 6.55 29.01
C ASP A 134 -1.18 6.19 30.50
N ALA A 135 -0.10 6.68 31.12
CA ALA A 135 0.03 7.16 32.50
C ALA A 135 -0.29 6.22 33.69
N ASP A 136 0.75 5.91 34.46
CA ASP A 136 0.85 6.25 35.90
C ASP A 136 2.34 6.03 36.28
N GLY A 137 3.11 7.01 36.75
CA GLY A 137 2.85 7.69 38.00
C GLY A 137 3.22 6.76 39.15
N ASP A 138 4.44 6.86 39.70
CA ASP A 138 4.64 7.12 41.14
C ASP A 138 6.12 7.07 41.52
N ALA A 139 6.50 8.03 42.33
CA ALA A 139 7.83 8.24 42.88
C ALA A 139 7.79 7.96 44.38
N ALA A 140 8.73 7.15 44.89
CA ALA A 140 9.27 7.21 46.27
C ALA A 140 10.29 6.08 46.39
N GLU A 141 11.59 6.32 46.56
CA GLU A 141 12.28 6.73 47.79
C GLU A 141 12.03 5.82 49.01
N THR A 142 13.12 5.61 49.76
CA THR A 142 13.31 4.92 51.05
C THR A 142 13.65 3.43 50.91
N GLY A 143 14.70 2.88 51.54
CA GLY A 143 15.55 3.36 52.61
C GLY A 143 15.68 2.25 53.66
N ALA A 144 16.93 1.94 54.04
CA ALA A 144 17.36 1.44 55.36
C ALA A 144 16.83 0.08 55.92
N SER A 145 17.81 -0.82 56.13
CA SER A 145 18.18 -1.45 57.42
C SER A 145 17.28 -2.46 58.16
N GLU A 146 17.99 -3.39 58.80
CA GLU A 146 17.61 -4.41 59.82
C GLU A 146 16.97 -5.70 59.29
N GLU A 147 17.41 -6.90 59.68
CA GLU A 147 18.03 -7.36 60.95
C GLU A 147 19.38 -8.11 60.81
#